data_AF-A0A3Q8V7Y7-F1
#
_entry.id   AF-A0A3Q8V7Y7-F1
#
_cell.length_a   1.000
_cell.length_b   1.000
_cell.length_c   1.000
_cell.angle_alpha   90.00
_cell.angle_beta   90.00
_cell.angle_gamma   90.00
#
_symmetry.space_group_name_H-M   'P 1'
#
loop_
_entity.id
_entity.type
_entity.pdbx_description
1 polymer ?
#
loop_
_entity_poly.entity_id
_entity_poly.type
_entity_poly.pdbx_seq_one_letter_code
_entity_poly.pdbx_strand_id
1 'polypeptide(L)'
;MPDFLPPDLRVPSRHEVKGLMMRWEQPLVVDGEVRECPQCGAYRDWIVFSMRDDTIWLRCRAGHNTAEPHLDPAWYNRNSGPVDHFHPTLDDGLRHLGH
;
A
#
# COMPACT_ATOMS: atom_id res chain seq x y z
N MET A 1 -5.49 34.75 14.39
CA MET A 1 -5.22 34.16 13.06
C MET A 1 -4.75 32.74 13.33
N PRO A 2 -5.43 31.67 12.87
CA PRO A 2 -4.92 30.34 13.12
C PRO A 2 -3.79 30.04 12.13
N ASP A 3 -2.61 29.75 12.66
CA ASP A 3 -1.39 29.32 11.96
C ASP A 3 -1.58 27.95 11.31
N PHE A 4 -2.32 27.88 10.21
CA PHE A 4 -2.36 26.67 9.40
C PHE A 4 -1.32 26.77 8.28
N LEU A 5 -0.40 25.80 8.24
CA LEU A 5 0.59 25.64 7.17
C LEU A 5 -0.08 25.68 5.78
N PRO A 6 0.60 26.16 4.73
CA PRO A 6 0.09 26.13 3.35
C PRO A 6 -0.35 24.71 2.95
N PRO A 7 -1.46 24.54 2.19
CA PRO A 7 -2.01 23.23 1.84
C PRO A 7 -0.99 22.31 1.15
N ASP A 8 -0.10 22.83 0.30
CA ASP A 8 1.00 22.07 -0.33
C ASP A 8 2.08 21.55 0.64
N LEU A 9 2.15 22.10 1.85
CA LEU A 9 3.07 21.65 2.91
C LEU A 9 2.37 20.81 3.98
N ARG A 10 1.05 20.61 3.86
CA ARG A 10 0.34 19.70 4.74
C ARG A 10 0.55 18.30 4.23
N VAL A 11 0.95 17.41 5.11
CA VAL A 11 0.81 15.97 4.87
C VAL A 11 -0.66 15.73 4.52
N PRO A 12 -0.99 15.19 3.33
CA PRO A 12 -2.37 14.91 2.97
C PRO A 12 -2.97 14.03 4.06
N SER A 13 -4.18 14.38 4.50
CA SER A 13 -4.90 13.44 5.36
C SER A 13 -5.06 12.13 4.60
N ARG A 14 -5.06 10.98 5.30
CA ARG A 14 -5.12 9.66 4.64
C ARG A 14 -6.39 9.47 3.77
N HIS A 15 -7.40 10.33 3.95
CA HIS A 15 -8.61 10.40 3.14
C HIS A 15 -8.40 11.12 1.79
N GLU A 16 -7.31 11.88 1.63
CA GLU A 16 -6.98 12.69 0.45
C GLU A 16 -6.05 11.98 -0.55
N VAL A 17 -5.50 10.81 -0.22
CA VAL A 17 -4.72 9.96 -1.15
C VAL A 17 -5.59 8.86 -1.76
N LYS A 18 -5.46 8.58 -3.07
CA LYS A 18 -6.29 7.54 -3.75
C LYS A 18 -6.05 6.11 -3.21
N GLY A 19 -4.90 5.88 -2.59
CA GLY A 19 -4.56 4.70 -1.82
C GLY A 19 -3.18 4.87 -1.16
N LEU A 20 -2.94 4.17 -0.05
CA LEU A 20 -1.64 4.08 0.60
C LEU A 20 -0.88 2.87 0.07
N MET A 21 0.44 2.94 0.00
CA MET A 21 1.27 1.83 -0.45
C MET A 21 2.48 1.58 0.45
N MET A 22 2.81 0.30 0.65
CA MET A 22 4.01 -0.12 1.37
C MET A 22 4.63 -1.33 0.69
N ARG A 23 5.96 -1.43 0.76
CA ARG A 23 6.68 -2.65 0.38
C ARG A 23 6.64 -3.65 1.53
N TRP A 24 6.51 -4.92 1.17
CA TRP A 24 6.53 -6.05 2.07
C TRP A 24 7.47 -7.11 1.49
N GLU A 25 8.73 -7.05 1.91
CA GLU A 25 9.82 -7.86 1.36
C GLU A 25 9.79 -9.30 1.88
N GLN A 26 9.25 -9.50 3.08
CA GLN A 26 9.09 -10.82 3.69
C GLN A 26 7.88 -11.58 3.11
N PRO A 27 7.77 -12.90 3.33
CA PRO A 27 6.56 -13.64 2.97
C PRO A 27 5.32 -13.03 3.65
N LEU A 28 4.27 -12.81 2.88
CA LEU A 28 3.00 -12.31 3.43
C LEU A 28 2.20 -13.48 3.98
N VAL A 29 2.03 -13.53 5.29
CA VAL A 29 1.26 -14.59 5.97
C VAL A 29 -0.08 -14.01 6.40
N VAL A 30 -1.16 -14.59 5.88
CA VAL A 30 -2.55 -14.19 6.18
C VAL A 30 -3.31 -15.43 6.63
N ASP A 31 -3.93 -15.37 7.81
CA ASP A 31 -4.62 -16.51 8.45
C ASP A 31 -3.76 -17.80 8.58
N GLY A 32 -2.44 -17.65 8.64
CA GLY A 32 -1.50 -18.77 8.70
C GLY A 32 -1.09 -19.35 7.33
N GLU A 33 -1.61 -18.81 6.23
CA GLU A 33 -1.23 -19.17 4.87
C GLU A 33 -0.28 -18.14 4.25
N VAL A 34 0.74 -18.61 3.53
CA VAL A 34 1.60 -17.73 2.75
C VAL A 34 0.85 -17.33 1.48
N ARG A 35 0.75 -16.02 1.24
CA ARG A 35 0.14 -15.48 0.03
C ARG A 35 1.14 -15.52 -1.12
N GLU A 36 0.73 -16.24 -2.16
CA GLU A 36 1.44 -16.36 -3.42
C GLU A 36 0.64 -15.69 -4.53
N CYS A 37 1.35 -15.14 -5.51
CA CYS A 37 0.71 -14.58 -6.69
C CYS A 37 0.03 -15.71 -7.48
N PRO A 38 -1.29 -15.64 -7.71
CA PRO A 38 -2.01 -16.70 -8.42
C PRO A 38 -1.57 -16.84 -9.88
N GLN A 39 -0.85 -15.85 -10.42
CA GLN A 39 -0.39 -15.83 -11.81
C GLN A 39 1.07 -16.29 -11.99
N CYS A 40 1.95 -16.04 -11.00
CA CYS A 40 3.38 -16.34 -11.15
C CYS A 40 4.02 -17.08 -9.96
N GLY A 41 3.27 -17.38 -8.90
CA GLY A 41 3.77 -18.06 -7.71
C GLY A 41 4.76 -17.24 -6.86
N ALA A 42 4.89 -15.94 -7.12
CA ALA A 42 5.71 -15.07 -6.29
C ALA A 42 5.08 -14.93 -4.90
N TYR A 43 5.83 -15.26 -3.84
CA TYR A 43 5.32 -15.32 -2.46
C TYR A 43 5.90 -14.24 -1.54
N ARG A 44 6.78 -13.39 -2.07
CA ARG A 44 7.49 -12.32 -1.36
C ARG A 44 7.62 -11.08 -2.25
N ASP A 45 8.23 -10.02 -1.72
CA ASP A 45 8.44 -8.76 -2.44
C ASP A 45 7.12 -8.15 -2.92
N TRP A 46 6.13 -8.12 -2.03
CA TRP A 46 4.80 -7.59 -2.29
C TRP A 46 4.77 -6.07 -2.15
N ILE A 47 3.97 -5.41 -2.98
CA ILE A 47 3.52 -4.04 -2.73
C ILE A 47 2.07 -4.15 -2.26
N VAL A 48 1.81 -3.74 -1.02
CA VAL A 48 0.47 -3.72 -0.43
C VAL A 48 -0.13 -2.35 -0.66
N PHE A 49 -1.33 -2.30 -1.23
CA PHE A 49 -2.12 -1.09 -1.40
C PHE A 49 -3.31 -1.13 -0.44
N SER A 50 -3.52 -0.05 0.31
CA SER A 50 -4.78 0.21 1.00
C SER A 50 -5.56 1.24 0.21
N MET A 51 -6.68 0.82 -0.37
CA MET A 51 -7.55 1.66 -1.20
C MET A 51 -8.58 2.38 -0.33
N ARG A 52 -9.19 3.45 -0.87
CA ARG A 52 -10.22 4.24 -0.15
C ARG A 52 -11.54 3.50 0.09
N ASP A 53 -11.79 2.41 -0.63
CA ASP A 53 -12.98 1.56 -0.50
C ASP A 53 -12.77 0.45 0.55
N ASP A 54 -11.82 0.65 1.47
CA ASP A 54 -11.41 -0.31 2.50
C ASP A 54 -10.90 -1.65 1.96
N THR A 55 -10.54 -1.72 0.67
CA THR A 55 -9.93 -2.92 0.09
C THR A 55 -8.41 -2.89 0.16
N ILE A 56 -7.82 -4.07 0.42
CA ILE A 56 -6.39 -4.28 0.31
C ILE A 56 -6.08 -5.00 -1.01
N TRP A 57 -5.10 -4.48 -1.73
CA TRP A 57 -4.57 -5.10 -2.95
C TRP A 57 -3.10 -5.42 -2.78
N LEU A 58 -2.66 -6.48 -3.42
CA LEU A 58 -1.27 -6.92 -3.44
C LEU A 58 -0.77 -6.90 -4.87
N ARG A 59 0.42 -6.34 -5.07
CA ARG A 59 1.15 -6.44 -6.34
C ARG A 59 2.44 -7.19 -6.16
N CYS A 60 2.64 -8.23 -6.94
CA CYS A 60 3.89 -8.98 -6.90
C CYS A 60 4.98 -8.27 -7.71
N ARG A 61 6.24 -8.69 -7.53
CA ARG A 61 7.39 -8.19 -8.31
C ARG A 61 7.24 -8.28 -9.83
N ALA A 62 6.41 -9.20 -10.34
CA ALA A 62 6.16 -9.36 -11.77
C ALA A 62 5.10 -8.35 -12.30
N GLY A 63 4.52 -7.52 -11.44
CA GLY A 63 3.54 -6.50 -11.80
C GLY A 63 2.08 -6.97 -11.76
N HIS A 64 1.81 -8.20 -11.33
CA HIS A 64 0.44 -8.71 -11.19
C HIS A 64 -0.22 -8.17 -9.94
N ASN A 65 -1.45 -7.68 -10.07
CA ASN A 65 -2.27 -7.21 -8.95
C ASN A 65 -3.32 -8.26 -8.59
N THR A 66 -3.51 -8.50 -7.30
CA THR A 66 -4.58 -9.34 -6.76
C THR A 66 -5.23 -8.65 -5.57
N ALA A 67 -6.55 -8.74 -5.44
CA ALA A 67 -7.23 -8.32 -4.23
C ALA A 67 -6.94 -9.32 -3.11
N GLU A 68 -6.70 -8.83 -1.89
CA GLU A 68 -6.53 -9.66 -0.71
C GLU A 68 -7.69 -9.40 0.27
N PRO A 69 -8.76 -10.20 0.21
CA PRO A 69 -9.99 -9.96 0.98
C PRO A 69 -9.83 -10.23 2.48
N HIS A 70 -8.78 -10.93 2.89
CA HIS A 70 -8.54 -11.25 4.30
C HIS A 70 -7.70 -10.17 5.01
N LEU A 71 -7.19 -9.20 4.26
CA LEU A 71 -6.50 -8.04 4.80
C LEU A 71 -7.42 -6.82 4.74
N ASP A 72 -7.35 -6.02 5.79
CA ASP A 72 -8.15 -4.80 5.94
C ASP A 72 -7.25 -3.59 6.24
N PRO A 73 -7.78 -2.36 6.15
CA PRO A 73 -7.02 -1.16 6.45
C PRO A 73 -6.46 -1.12 7.88
N ALA A 74 -7.08 -1.77 8.87
CA ALA A 74 -6.52 -1.83 10.22
C ALA A 74 -5.28 -2.72 10.28
N TRP A 75 -5.26 -3.85 9.55
CA TRP A 75 -4.04 -4.62 9.34
C TRP A 75 -2.97 -3.77 8.67
N TYR A 76 -3.30 -3.06 7.58
CA TYR A 76 -2.34 -2.21 6.88
C TYR A 76 -1.73 -1.18 7.85
N ASN A 77 -2.56 -0.47 8.60
CA ASN A 77 -2.12 0.56 9.54
C ASN A 77 -1.22 0.02 10.67
N ARG A 78 -1.44 -1.22 11.12
CA ARG A 78 -0.63 -1.86 12.16
C ARG A 78 0.75 -2.29 11.64
N ASN A 79 0.82 -2.67 10.37
CA ASN A 79 2.01 -3.25 9.74
C ASN A 79 2.81 -2.24 8.91
N SER A 80 2.19 -1.15 8.48
CA SER A 80 2.86 -0.03 7.85
C SER A 80 3.71 0.70 8.88
N GLY A 81 5.01 0.81 8.63
CA GLY A 81 5.89 1.72 9.37
C GLY A 81 5.45 3.19 9.23
N PRO A 82 6.19 4.14 9.83
CA PRO A 82 5.96 5.56 9.58
C PRO A 82 5.89 5.81 8.07
N VAL A 83 4.88 6.57 7.63
CA VAL A 83 4.67 6.84 6.21
C VAL A 83 5.81 7.73 5.75
N ASP A 84 6.83 7.14 5.11
CA ASP A 84 8.03 7.86 4.67
C ASP A 84 7.72 8.74 3.44
N HIS A 85 6.79 8.32 2.58
CA HIS A 85 6.43 9.04 1.36
C HIS A 85 4.94 8.97 1.02
N PHE A 86 4.38 10.13 0.67
CA PHE A 86 3.01 10.28 0.17
C PHE A 86 3.04 10.52 -1.33
N HIS A 87 2.43 9.63 -2.10
CA HIS A 87 2.33 9.76 -3.55
C HIS A 87 0.91 10.19 -3.95
N PRO A 88 0.75 11.32 -4.66
CA PRO A 88 -0.57 11.85 -5.03
C PRO A 88 -1.31 10.95 -6.03
N THR A 89 -0.60 10.07 -6.75
CA THR A 89 -1.19 9.12 -7.70
C THR A 89 -0.56 7.73 -7.60
N LEU A 90 -1.32 6.71 -8.02
CA LEU A 90 -0.84 5.32 -8.10
C LEU A 90 0.39 5.20 -9.01
N ASP A 91 0.40 5.89 -10.14
CA ASP A 91 1.52 5.94 -11.09
C ASP A 91 2.78 6.54 -10.48
N ASP A 92 2.63 7.64 -9.72
CA ASP A 92 3.74 8.31 -9.04
C ASP A 92 4.40 7.42 -7.98
N GLY A 93 3.58 6.70 -7.21
CA GLY A 93 4.10 5.75 -6.24
C GLY A 93 4.69 4.48 -6.85
N LEU A 94 4.16 4.01 -7.98
CA LEU A 94 4.79 2.91 -8.73
C LEU A 94 6.17 3.30 -9.28
N ARG A 95 6.29 4.52 -9.82
CA ARG A 95 7.59 5.06 -10.27
C ARG A 95 8.60 5.17 -9.14
N HIS A 96 8.17 5.65 -7.97
CA HIS A 96 9.05 5.74 -6.80
C HIS A 96 9.51 4.35 -6.32
N LEU A 97 8.68 3.32 -6.52
CA LEU A 97 9.01 1.93 -6.23
C LEU A 97 9.79 1.23 -7.37
N GLY A 98 10.21 1.97 -8.40
CA GLY A 98 11.05 1.47 -9.50
C GLY A 98 10.30 0.64 -10.55
N HIS A 99 8.98 0.85 -10.70
CA HIS A 99 8.13 0.18 -11.69
C HIS A 99 7.66 1.11 -12.80
#